data_AF-A0A523YVF4-F1
#
_entry.id   AF-A0A523YVF4-F1
#
_cell.length_a   1.000
_cell.length_b   1.000
_cell.length_c   1.000
_cell.angle_alpha   90.00
_cell.angle_beta   90.00
_cell.angle_gamma   90.00
#
_symmetry.space_group_name_H-M   'P 1'
#
loop_
_entity.id
_entity.type
_entity.pdbx_description
1 polymer ?
#
loop_
_entity_poly.entity_id
_entity_poly.type
_entity_poly.pdbx_seq_one_letter_code
_entity_poly.pdbx_strand_id
1 'polypeptide(L)' 'MKDGEEELIMESVDTLRPEKNGIYLQDIFGGQRTIKARIKEMNLVDHRILLEEE' A
#
# COMPACT_ATOMS: atom_id res chain seq x y z
N MET A 1 -10.02 -3.01 -6.04
CA MET A 1 -10.68 -1.92 -6.78
C MET A 1 -12.08 -1.81 -6.22
N LYS A 2 -12.37 -0.81 -5.39
CA LYS A 2 -13.75 -0.42 -5.15
C LYS A 2 -14.12 0.61 -6.21
N ASP A 3 -15.00 0.24 -7.12
CA ASP A 3 -15.64 1.11 -8.13
C ASP A 3 -14.74 1.80 -9.18
N GLY A 4 -13.49 1.35 -9.36
CA GLY A 4 -12.62 1.87 -10.42
C GLY A 4 -11.94 3.20 -10.09
N GLU A 5 -12.11 3.70 -8.86
CA GLU A 5 -11.39 4.85 -8.34
C GLU A 5 -10.21 4.42 -7.46
N GLU A 6 -9.14 5.20 -7.49
CA GLU A 6 -7.97 5.00 -6.64
C GLU A 6 -8.27 5.55 -5.23
N GLU A 7 -8.23 4.68 -4.23
CA GLU A 7 -8.38 5.08 -2.83
C GLU A 7 -7.00 5.32 -2.20
N LEU A 8 -6.81 6.50 -1.61
CA LEU A 8 -5.61 6.78 -0.81
C LEU A 8 -5.70 6.04 0.52
N ILE A 9 -4.91 4.98 0.66
CA ILE A 9 -4.92 4.11 1.84
C ILE A 9 -3.96 4.54 2.96
N MET A 10 -2.86 5.22 2.61
CA MET A 10 -1.80 5.65 3.52
C MET A 10 -0.90 6.66 2.79
N GLU A 11 -0.51 7.73 3.49
CA GLU A 11 0.50 8.69 3.03
C GLU A 11 1.82 8.48 3.76
N SER A 12 2.91 9.00 3.21
CA SER A 12 4.23 9.00 3.85
C SER A 12 4.67 7.60 4.34
N VAL A 13 4.45 6.59 3.50
CA VAL A 13 4.84 5.20 3.79
C VAL A 13 6.35 5.12 3.87
N ASP A 14 6.85 4.62 5.00
CA ASP A 14 8.27 4.35 5.23
C ASP A 14 8.59 2.87 4.92
N THR A 15 7.73 1.96 5.38
CA THR A 15 7.97 0.53 5.27
C THR A 15 6.78 -0.18 4.64
N LEU A 16 7.07 -1.00 3.63
CA LEU A 16 6.13 -1.94 3.02
C LEU A 16 6.72 -3.36 3.08
N ARG A 17 5.97 -4.30 3.64
CA ARG A 17 6.40 -5.71 3.76
C ARG A 17 5.29 -6.66 3.32
N PRO A 18 5.51 -7.49 2.28
CA PRO A 18 4.62 -8.60 1.98
C PRO A 18 4.61 -9.62 3.12
N GLU A 19 3.42 -10.04 3.53
CA GLU A 19 3.18 -11.04 4.56
C GLU A 19 2.26 -12.15 4.04
N LYS A 20 2.07 -13.22 4.82
CA LYS A 20 1.20 -14.34 4.45
C LYS A 20 -0.26 -13.95 4.18
N ASN A 21 -0.74 -12.87 4.79
CA ASN A 21 -2.15 -12.46 4.76
C ASN A 21 -2.36 -11.10 4.07
N GLY A 22 -1.40 -10.67 3.24
CA GLY A 22 -1.45 -9.39 2.52
C GLY A 22 -0.19 -8.57 2.68
N ILE A 23 -0.32 -7.25 2.72
CA ILE A 23 0.79 -6.29 2.83
C ILE A 23 0.68 -5.53 4.13
N TYR A 24 1.77 -5.55 4.90
CA TYR A 24 1.99 -4.65 6.02
C TYR A 24 2.55 -3.31 5.51
N LEU A 25 1.97 -2.22 5.99
CA LEU A 25 2.36 -0.85 5.72
C LEU A 25 2.63 -0.12 7.03
N GLN A 26 3.67 0.69 7.05
CA GLN A 26 3.96 1.61 8.14
C GLN A 26 4.37 2.98 7.59
N ASP A 27 3.81 4.03 8.16
CA ASP A 27 4.18 5.42 7.85
C ASP A 27 5.33 5.94 8.72
N ILE A 28 5.88 7.09 8.34
CA ILE A 28 6.98 7.76 9.07
C ILE A 28 6.61 8.20 10.50
N PHE A 29 5.32 8.26 10.84
CA PHE A 29 4.83 8.64 12.16
C PHE A 29 4.58 7.42 13.05
N GLY A 30 4.82 6.21 12.54
CA GLY A 30 4.63 4.94 13.24
C GLY A 30 3.22 4.37 13.14
N GLY A 31 2.34 4.95 12.32
CA GLY A 31 1.04 4.39 11.98
C GLY A 31 1.21 3.10 11.18
N GLN A 32 0.42 2.08 11.51
CA GLN A 32 0.54 0.74 10.92
C GLN A 32 -0.79 0.27 10.36
N ARG A 33 -0.75 -0.45 9.23
CA ARG A 33 -1.93 -1.04 8.60
C ARG A 33 -1.55 -2.32 7.86
N THR A 34 -2.37 -3.36 7.99
CA THR A 34 -2.26 -4.56 7.15
C THR A 34 -3.49 -4.64 6.25
N ILE A 35 -3.28 -4.83 4.95
CA ILE A 35 -4.34 -4.95 3.95
C ILE A 35 -4.16 -6.21 3.12
N LYS A 36 -5.27 -6.86 2.76
CA LYS A 36 -5.28 -7.97 1.80
C LYS A 36 -5.21 -7.40 0.38
N ALA A 37 -4.00 -7.28 -0.12
CA ALA A 37 -3.71 -6.72 -1.43
C ALA A 37 -2.37 -7.24 -1.93
N ARG A 38 -2.12 -7.07 -3.22
CA ARG A 38 -0.81 -7.28 -3.86
C ARG A 38 -0.31 -5.99 -4.51
N ILE A 39 1.01 -5.86 -4.63
CA ILE A 39 1.63 -4.74 -5.33
C ILE A 39 1.33 -4.90 -6.82
N LYS A 40 0.60 -3.94 -7.39
CA LYS A 40 0.32 -3.88 -8.82
C LYS A 40 1.43 -3.14 -9.56
N GLU A 41 1.81 -1.98 -9.03
CA GLU A 41 2.82 -1.11 -9.63
C GLU A 41 3.54 -0.31 -8.54
N MET A 42 4.82 -0.01 -8.78
CA MET A 42 5.64 0.84 -7.93
C MET A 42 6.37 1.86 -8.79
N ASN A 43 5.94 3.12 -8.69
CA ASN A 43 6.60 4.25 -9.33
C ASN A 43 7.39 5.02 -8.27
N LEU A 44 8.67 4.69 -8.14
CA LEU A 44 9.55 5.27 -7.12
C LEU A 44 9.91 6.73 -7.40
N VAL A 45 9.90 7.15 -8.66
CA VAL A 45 10.18 8.53 -9.07
C VAL A 45 9.05 9.45 -8.63
N ASP A 46 7.80 9.01 -8.85
CA ASP A 46 6.60 9.75 -8.43
C ASP A 46 6.17 9.44 -6.99
N HIS A 47 6.99 8.71 -6.25
CA HIS A 47 6.75 8.31 -4.86
C HIS A 47 5.37 7.66 -4.64
N ARG A 48 4.95 6.81 -5.57
CA ARG A 48 3.61 6.22 -5.61
C ARG A 48 3.65 4.70 -5.74
N ILE A 49 2.87 4.03 -4.90
CA ILE A 49 2.67 2.57 -4.92
C ILE A 49 1.20 2.31 -5.19
N LEU A 50 0.90 1.54 -6.23
CA LEU A 50 -0.45 1.12 -6.55
C LEU A 50 -0.65 -0.32 -6.10
N LEU A 51 -1.68 -0.53 -5.28
CA LEU A 51 -2.06 -1.84 -4.77
C LEU A 51 -3.39 -2.26 -5.40
N GLU A 52 -3.55 -3.56 -5.64
CA GLU A 52 -4.81 -4.16 -6.06
C GLU A 52 -5.23 -5.25 -5.10
N GLU A 53 -6.56 -5.46 -4.99
CA GLU A 53 -7.11 -6.54 -4.17
C GLU A 53 -6.60 -7.89 -4.69
N GLU A 54 -6.26 -8.77 -3.75
CA GLU A 54 -5.86 -10.15 -4.01
C GLU A 54 -7.07 -11.06 -4.24
#